data_AF-A0A8R7NV78-F1
#
_entry.id   AF-A0A8R7NV78-F1
#
_cell.length_a   1.000
_cell.length_b   1.000
_cell.length_c   1.000
_cell.angle_alpha   90.00
_cell.angle_beta   90.00
_cell.angle_gamma   90.00
#
_symmetry.space_group_name_H-M   'P 1'
#
loop_
_entity.id
_entity.type
_entity.pdbx_description
1 polymer ?
#
loop_
_entity_poly.entity_id
_entity_poly.type
_entity_poly.pdbx_seq_one_letter_code
_entity_poly.pdbx_strand_id
1 'polypeptide(L)'
;MFMDDYLKQMESAVRRSKGKNQDCSEVFEWFEKYVLPSKLDVSIDHLELCSLLSNGGDARDKHITLLMNAGLLTRQLIDPNMYWFSIPSIGPILKGLTQGRKEVLSLLNRRKYKEMLLSSLEKTRLRLSPLDVRFHLRDLIGSGQIKTVQTATGLLARVSTD
;
A
#
# COMPACT_ATOMS: atom_id res chain seq x y z
N MET A 1 1.49 0.77 13.56
CA MET A 1 2.30 0.62 12.33
C MET A 1 3.52 -0.21 12.69
N PHE A 2 3.93 -1.19 11.86
CA PHE A 2 5.21 -1.87 12.07
C PHE A 2 6.33 -0.88 11.70
N MET A 3 6.85 -0.16 12.70
CA MET A 3 7.79 0.95 12.49
C MET A 3 9.05 0.51 11.74
N ASP A 4 9.60 -0.65 12.08
CA ASP A 4 10.79 -1.19 11.42
C ASP A 4 10.57 -1.43 9.92
N ASP A 5 9.38 -1.90 9.53
CA ASP A 5 9.06 -2.13 8.13
C ASP A 5 8.85 -0.81 7.39
N TYR A 6 8.24 0.18 8.05
CA TYR A 6 8.09 1.52 7.49
C TYR A 6 9.46 2.18 7.24
N LEU A 7 10.38 2.10 8.21
CA LEU A 7 11.74 2.64 8.08
C LEU A 7 12.50 1.97 6.93
N LYS A 8 12.41 0.65 6.77
CA LYS A 8 12.99 -0.06 5.61
C LYS A 8 12.42 0.41 4.26
N GLN A 9 11.12 0.68 4.20
CA GLN A 9 10.47 1.20 3.00
C GLN A 9 10.91 2.64 2.71
N MET A 10 11.06 3.46 3.75
CA MET A 10 11.58 4.82 3.66
C MET A 10 13.02 4.82 3.14
N GLU A 11 13.93 4.02 3.70
CA GLU A 11 15.31 3.88 3.19
C GLU A 11 15.33 3.53 1.70
N SER A 12 14.48 2.59 1.28
CA SER A 12 14.35 2.18 -0.12
C SER A 12 13.81 3.30 -1.02
N ALA A 13 12.93 4.17 -0.50
CA ALA A 13 12.46 5.36 -1.18
C ALA A 13 13.56 6.43 -1.30
N VAL A 14 14.28 6.68 -0.22
CA VAL A 14 15.42 7.63 -0.19
C VAL A 14 16.49 7.23 -1.19
N ARG A 15 16.87 5.95 -1.25
CA ARG A 15 17.86 5.45 -2.23
C ARG A 15 17.46 5.73 -3.68
N ARG A 16 16.16 5.68 -4.00
CA ARG A 16 15.65 6.01 -5.35
C ARG A 16 15.60 7.51 -5.61
N SER A 17 15.38 8.32 -4.58
CA SER A 17 15.33 9.79 -4.68
C SER A 17 16.71 10.45 -4.74
N LYS A 18 17.74 9.81 -4.16
CA LYS A 18 19.13 10.31 -4.11
C LYS A 18 19.78 10.55 -5.48
N GLY A 19 19.25 10.00 -6.56
CA GLY A 19 19.75 10.25 -7.93
C GLY A 19 19.35 11.60 -8.54
N LYS A 20 18.48 12.40 -7.90
CA LYS A 20 17.91 13.62 -8.50
C LYS A 20 18.28 14.95 -7.85
N ASN A 21 18.68 14.99 -6.57
CA ASN A 21 19.11 16.20 -5.86
C ASN A 21 19.88 15.82 -4.59
N GLN A 22 21.21 15.96 -4.60
CA GLN A 22 22.08 15.53 -3.50
C GLN A 22 22.01 16.49 -2.30
N ASP A 23 21.80 17.79 -2.58
CA ASP A 23 21.88 18.91 -1.62
C ASP A 23 20.71 19.01 -0.63
N CYS A 24 19.74 18.09 -0.65
CA CYS A 24 18.57 18.11 0.25
C CYS A 24 18.27 16.75 0.87
N SER A 25 19.21 15.81 0.83
CA SER A 25 18.98 14.44 1.33
C SER A 25 18.88 14.34 2.86
N GLU A 26 19.39 15.34 3.58
CA GLU A 26 19.34 15.42 5.06
C GLU A 26 17.91 15.49 5.61
N VAL A 27 16.94 16.03 4.83
CA VAL A 27 15.54 16.11 5.28
C VAL A 27 14.95 14.75 5.63
N PHE A 28 15.41 13.67 4.99
CA PHE A 28 14.91 12.33 5.28
C PHE A 28 15.33 11.87 6.68
N GLU A 29 16.55 12.23 7.10
CA GLU A 29 17.05 11.94 8.45
C GLU A 29 16.32 12.81 9.49
N TRP A 30 16.03 14.07 9.16
CA TRP A 30 15.24 14.95 10.03
C TRP A 30 13.82 14.42 10.20
N PHE A 31 13.21 13.94 9.13
CA PHE A 31 11.88 13.35 9.14
C PHE A 31 11.83 12.11 10.04
N GLU A 32 12.81 11.21 9.89
CA GLU A 32 12.94 10.01 10.71
C GLU A 32 13.13 10.34 12.20
N LYS A 33 14.02 11.29 12.50
CA LYS A 33 14.45 11.58 13.87
C LYS A 33 13.49 12.48 14.63
N TYR A 34 12.88 13.47 13.96
CA TYR A 34 12.10 14.52 14.61
C TYR A 34 10.60 14.44 14.32
N VAL A 35 10.19 13.95 13.14
CA VAL A 35 8.76 13.91 12.77
C VAL A 35 8.11 12.61 13.23
N LEU A 36 8.65 11.46 12.83
CA LEU A 36 8.05 10.14 13.14
C LEU A 36 7.88 9.85 14.65
N PRO A 37 8.83 10.18 15.54
CA PRO A 37 8.67 9.92 16.96
C PRO A 37 7.71 10.90 17.65
N SER A 38 7.58 12.10 17.12
CA SER A 38 6.81 13.19 17.73
C SER A 38 5.33 13.15 17.35
N LYS A 39 4.98 12.53 16.20
CA LYS A 39 3.60 12.50 15.68
C LYS A 39 3.10 11.07 15.51
N LEU A 40 2.13 10.67 16.35
CA LEU A 40 1.47 9.36 16.29
C LEU A 40 0.17 9.38 15.47
N ASP A 41 -0.27 10.55 15.01
CA ASP A 41 -1.45 10.71 14.16
C ASP A 41 -1.16 10.32 12.70
N VAL A 42 -2.23 10.17 11.90
CA VAL A 42 -2.15 9.86 10.46
C VAL A 42 -1.80 11.07 9.59
N SER A 43 -1.84 12.28 10.17
CA SER A 43 -1.63 13.54 9.46
C SER A 43 -0.86 14.55 10.28
N ILE A 44 -0.30 15.55 9.60
CA ILE A 44 0.48 16.64 10.20
C ILE A 44 0.24 17.95 9.46
N ASP A 45 0.10 19.04 10.22
CA ASP A 45 -0.07 20.40 9.68
C ASP A 45 1.24 20.92 9.09
N HIS A 46 1.14 21.81 8.11
CA HIS A 46 2.29 22.43 7.47
C HIS A 46 3.20 23.16 8.48
N LEU A 47 2.62 23.93 9.40
CA LEU A 47 3.39 24.66 10.42
C LEU A 47 4.06 23.70 11.41
N GLU A 48 3.33 22.67 11.83
CA GLU A 48 3.85 21.62 12.72
C GLU A 48 5.00 20.84 12.05
N LEU A 49 4.83 20.45 10.79
CA LEU A 49 5.84 19.75 9.99
C LEU A 49 7.09 20.61 9.82
N CYS A 50 6.94 21.88 9.42
CA CYS A 50 8.06 22.81 9.32
C CYS A 50 8.77 22.97 10.65
N SER A 51 8.03 23.16 11.75
CA SER A 51 8.60 23.30 13.10
C SER A 51 9.42 22.07 13.52
N LEU A 52 8.95 20.86 13.22
CA LEU A 52 9.67 19.64 13.56
C LEU A 52 10.93 19.45 12.71
N LEU A 53 10.84 19.72 11.41
CA LEU A 53 11.98 19.67 10.50
C LEU A 53 13.03 20.73 10.83
N SER A 54 12.62 21.88 11.37
CA SER A 54 13.51 22.96 11.80
C SER A 54 14.49 22.56 12.91
N ASN A 55 14.23 21.46 13.63
CA ASN A 55 15.18 20.89 14.59
C ASN A 55 16.44 20.32 13.93
N GLY A 56 16.39 19.99 12.63
CA GLY A 56 17.50 19.47 11.86
C GLY A 56 18.25 20.53 11.05
N GLY A 57 17.60 21.64 10.70
CA GLY A 57 18.17 22.70 9.87
C GLY A 57 17.10 23.65 9.33
N ASP A 58 17.44 24.49 8.36
CA ASP A 58 16.49 25.44 7.76
C ASP A 58 15.45 24.70 6.88
N ALA A 59 14.26 24.46 7.44
CA ALA A 59 13.15 23.80 6.75
C ALA A 59 12.53 24.75 5.70
N ARG A 60 12.53 24.31 4.44
CA ARG A 60 11.98 25.07 3.30
C ARG A 60 10.98 24.21 2.54
N ASP A 61 10.12 24.83 1.74
CA ASP A 61 9.13 24.11 0.92
C ASP A 61 9.73 23.08 -0.05
N LYS A 62 10.99 23.30 -0.50
CA LYS A 62 11.74 22.31 -1.29
C LYS A 62 11.90 20.98 -0.55
N HIS A 63 12.03 21.00 0.77
CA HIS A 63 12.19 19.83 1.62
C HIS A 63 10.89 19.03 1.72
N ILE A 64 9.76 19.71 1.93
CA ILE A 64 8.43 19.09 1.91
C ILE A 64 8.14 18.47 0.54
N THR A 65 8.45 19.21 -0.53
CA THR A 65 8.31 18.72 -1.90
C THR A 65 9.13 17.44 -2.12
N LEU A 66 10.32 17.33 -1.54
CA LEU A 66 11.15 16.13 -1.61
C LEU A 66 10.52 14.93 -0.87
N LEU A 67 9.98 15.16 0.33
CA LEU A 67 9.27 14.14 1.12
C LEU A 67 8.01 13.64 0.39
N MET A 68 7.26 14.55 -0.26
CA MET A 68 6.11 14.20 -1.09
C MET A 68 6.52 13.38 -2.32
N ASN A 69 7.58 13.79 -3.03
CA ASN A 69 8.07 13.09 -4.21
C ASN A 69 8.65 11.70 -3.88
N ALA A 70 9.18 11.51 -2.67
CA ALA A 70 9.60 10.22 -2.17
C ALA A 70 8.41 9.32 -1.75
N GLY A 71 7.19 9.87 -1.70
CA GLY A 71 5.98 9.16 -1.29
C GLY A 71 5.91 8.90 0.22
N LEU A 72 6.51 9.77 1.03
CA LEU A 72 6.39 9.75 2.49
C LEU A 72 5.25 10.62 2.99
N LEU A 73 4.92 11.67 2.23
CA LEU A 73 3.82 12.58 2.49
C LEU A 73 2.89 12.66 1.29
N THR A 74 1.62 12.93 1.55
CA THR A 74 0.61 13.22 0.52
C THR A 74 -0.26 14.36 0.99
N ARG A 75 -0.43 15.39 0.15
CA ARG A 75 -1.27 16.55 0.50
C ARG A 75 -2.73 16.12 0.57
N GLN A 76 -3.44 16.54 1.61
CA GLN A 76 -4.86 16.28 1.73
C GLN A 76 -5.65 17.06 0.67
N LEU A 77 -6.74 16.49 0.17
CA LEU A 77 -7.59 17.12 -0.84
C LEU A 77 -8.50 18.21 -0.26
N ILE A 78 -8.88 18.08 1.01
CA ILE A 78 -9.82 18.96 1.70
C ILE A 78 -9.10 20.18 2.28
N ASP A 79 -7.96 19.96 2.94
CA ASP A 79 -7.15 21.01 3.55
C ASP A 79 -5.74 21.04 2.92
N PRO A 80 -5.38 22.11 2.19
CA PRO A 80 -4.06 22.21 1.55
C PRO A 80 -2.91 22.39 2.55
N ASN A 81 -3.19 22.72 3.82
CA ASN A 81 -2.18 22.83 4.88
C ASN A 81 -1.94 21.50 5.59
N MET A 82 -2.74 20.47 5.30
CA MET A 82 -2.60 19.16 5.91
C MET A 82 -1.90 18.15 4.99
N TYR A 83 -0.99 17.37 5.58
CA TYR A 83 -0.34 16.25 4.92
C TYR A 83 -0.67 14.93 5.62
N TRP A 84 -0.93 13.90 4.84
CA TRP A 84 -1.03 12.51 5.30
C TRP A 84 0.31 11.83 5.22
N PHE A 85 0.63 11.06 6.24
CA PHE A 85 1.73 10.09 6.17
C PHE A 85 1.35 8.99 5.19
N SER A 86 2.21 8.76 4.20
CA SER A 86 1.99 7.75 3.18
C SER A 86 3.05 6.65 3.24
N ILE A 87 2.64 5.46 2.78
CA ILE A 87 3.53 4.31 2.65
C ILE A 87 4.23 4.46 1.30
N PRO A 88 5.56 4.69 1.28
CA PRO A 88 6.25 4.85 0.03
C PRO A 88 6.14 3.57 -0.80
N SER A 89 5.90 3.74 -2.11
CA SER A 89 5.81 2.61 -3.05
C SER A 89 4.70 1.60 -2.78
N ILE A 90 3.59 2.03 -2.18
CA ILE A 90 2.40 1.20 -2.03
C ILE A 90 1.69 0.88 -3.37
N GLY A 91 1.92 1.69 -4.41
CA GLY A 91 1.26 1.58 -5.73
C GLY A 91 1.30 0.18 -6.37
N PRO A 92 2.48 -0.47 -6.52
CA PRO A 92 2.57 -1.84 -7.01
C PRO A 92 1.75 -2.86 -6.22
N ILE A 93 1.65 -2.71 -4.90
CA ILE A 93 0.82 -3.58 -4.05
C ILE A 93 -0.66 -3.36 -4.34
N LEU A 94 -1.13 -2.11 -4.40
CA LEU A 94 -2.52 -1.79 -4.74
C LEU A 94 -2.91 -2.28 -6.15
N LYS A 95 -1.99 -2.12 -7.10
CA LYS A 95 -2.14 -2.67 -8.45
C LYS A 95 -2.24 -4.19 -8.42
N GLY A 96 -1.35 -4.86 -7.69
CA GLY A 96 -1.35 -6.30 -7.50
C GLY A 96 -2.61 -6.82 -6.79
N LEU A 97 -3.17 -6.06 -5.86
CA LEU A 97 -4.46 -6.36 -5.23
C LEU A 97 -5.58 -6.38 -6.28
N THR A 98 -5.71 -5.29 -7.03
CA THR A 98 -6.74 -5.13 -8.06
C THR A 98 -6.60 -6.18 -9.17
N GLN A 99 -5.37 -6.44 -9.62
CA GLN A 99 -5.09 -7.40 -10.68
C GLN A 99 -5.27 -8.85 -10.22
N GLY A 100 -4.86 -9.19 -9.00
CA GLY A 100 -5.06 -10.54 -8.44
C GLY A 100 -6.53 -10.90 -8.29
N ARG A 101 -7.38 -9.96 -7.80
CA ARG A 101 -8.84 -10.12 -7.79
C ARG A 101 -9.40 -10.45 -9.17
N LYS A 102 -9.02 -9.65 -10.18
CA LYS A 102 -9.44 -9.86 -11.57
C LYS A 102 -8.96 -11.19 -12.13
N GLU A 103 -7.74 -11.61 -11.79
CA GLU A 103 -7.17 -12.88 -12.23
C GLU A 103 -7.97 -14.07 -11.66
N VAL A 104 -8.25 -14.09 -10.34
CA VAL A 104 -9.06 -15.14 -9.69
C VAL A 104 -10.46 -15.19 -10.27
N LEU A 105 -11.13 -14.04 -10.43
CA LEU A 105 -12.45 -13.98 -11.04
C LEU A 105 -12.43 -14.43 -12.50
N SER A 106 -11.38 -14.13 -13.27
CA SER A 106 -11.23 -14.61 -14.64
C SER A 106 -11.08 -16.13 -14.70
N LEU A 107 -10.32 -16.73 -13.78
CA LEU A 107 -10.16 -18.19 -13.70
C LEU A 107 -11.49 -18.90 -13.48
N LEU A 108 -12.33 -18.35 -12.60
CA LEU A 108 -13.67 -18.89 -12.34
C LEU A 108 -14.62 -18.64 -13.52
N ASN A 109 -14.69 -17.41 -14.04
CA ASN A 109 -15.61 -17.04 -15.12
C ASN A 109 -15.38 -17.80 -16.43
N ARG A 110 -14.18 -18.33 -16.67
CA ARG A 110 -13.88 -19.20 -17.83
C ARG A 110 -14.49 -20.61 -17.71
N ARG A 111 -14.97 -21.01 -16.53
CA ARG A 111 -15.60 -22.33 -16.30
C ARG A 111 -17.08 -22.26 -16.61
N LYS A 112 -17.64 -23.35 -17.14
CA LYS A 112 -19.07 -23.47 -17.51
C LYS A 112 -20.03 -22.99 -16.42
N TYR A 113 -19.76 -23.37 -15.16
CA TYR A 113 -20.60 -23.04 -14.02
C TYR A 113 -20.02 -21.93 -13.12
N LYS A 114 -18.99 -21.22 -13.60
CA LYS A 114 -18.30 -20.14 -12.86
C LYS A 114 -17.83 -20.56 -11.46
N GLU A 115 -17.41 -21.82 -11.32
CA GLU A 115 -17.03 -22.42 -10.06
C GLU A 115 -15.83 -23.36 -10.20
N MET A 116 -15.14 -23.60 -9.08
CA MET A 116 -14.01 -24.51 -8.97
C MET A 116 -13.86 -24.99 -7.52
N LEU A 117 -13.32 -26.21 -7.31
CA LEU A 117 -12.90 -26.66 -5.97
C LEU A 117 -11.91 -25.67 -5.37
N LEU A 118 -12.15 -25.25 -4.12
CA LEU A 118 -11.32 -24.29 -3.41
C LEU A 118 -9.88 -24.80 -3.30
N SER A 119 -9.72 -26.09 -2.98
CA SER A 119 -8.40 -26.74 -2.89
C SER A 119 -7.62 -26.75 -4.21
N SER A 120 -8.31 -26.77 -5.35
CA SER A 120 -7.68 -26.64 -6.67
C SER A 120 -7.31 -25.19 -6.96
N LEU A 121 -8.18 -24.25 -6.57
CA LEU A 121 -7.96 -22.82 -6.78
C LEU A 121 -6.81 -22.29 -5.92
N GLU A 122 -6.66 -22.77 -4.69
CA GLU A 122 -5.53 -22.46 -3.78
C GLU A 122 -4.17 -22.91 -4.31
N LYS A 123 -4.14 -23.89 -5.21
CA LYS A 123 -2.90 -24.36 -5.87
C LYS A 123 -2.55 -23.54 -7.12
N THR A 124 -3.40 -22.60 -7.53
CA THR A 124 -3.13 -21.79 -8.72
C THR A 124 -2.10 -20.72 -8.39
N ARG A 125 -1.11 -20.59 -9.29
CA ARG A 125 -0.13 -19.51 -9.20
C ARG A 125 -0.65 -18.28 -9.94
N LEU A 126 -0.90 -17.20 -9.21
CA LEU A 126 -1.24 -15.90 -9.79
C LEU A 126 0.00 -15.29 -10.46
N ARG A 127 -0.21 -14.63 -11.59
CA ARG A 127 0.84 -13.99 -12.39
C ARG A 127 0.87 -12.48 -12.21
N LEU A 128 -0.26 -11.88 -11.84
CA LEU A 128 -0.44 -10.43 -11.84
C LEU A 128 -0.44 -9.82 -10.43
N SER A 129 -0.25 -10.64 -9.39
CA SER A 129 -0.24 -10.19 -8.01
C SER A 129 1.01 -10.68 -7.27
N PRO A 130 1.63 -9.81 -6.43
CA PRO A 130 2.66 -10.25 -5.51
C PRO A 130 2.09 -10.98 -4.28
N LEU A 131 0.77 -10.96 -4.07
CA LEU A 131 0.10 -11.60 -2.95
C LEU A 131 -0.34 -13.02 -3.31
N ASP A 132 -0.27 -13.93 -2.33
CA ASP A 132 -0.67 -15.33 -2.44
C ASP A 132 -2.14 -15.48 -2.85
N VAL A 133 -2.49 -16.50 -3.62
CA VAL A 133 -3.88 -16.73 -4.07
C VAL A 133 -4.86 -16.85 -2.90
N ARG A 134 -4.42 -17.40 -1.75
CA ARG A 134 -5.24 -17.53 -0.54
C ARG A 134 -5.63 -16.17 0.03
N PHE A 135 -4.78 -15.15 -0.12
CA PHE A 135 -5.12 -13.78 0.26
C PHE A 135 -6.31 -13.30 -0.58
N HIS A 136 -6.22 -13.39 -1.91
CA HIS A 136 -7.27 -12.95 -2.83
C HIS A 136 -8.56 -13.74 -2.64
N LEU A 137 -8.48 -15.04 -2.38
CA LEU A 137 -9.67 -15.85 -2.12
C LEU A 137 -10.40 -15.40 -0.87
N ARG A 138 -9.69 -15.19 0.24
CA ARG A 138 -10.29 -14.70 1.49
C ARG A 138 -10.90 -13.31 1.31
N ASP A 139 -10.21 -12.44 0.59
CA ASP A 139 -10.67 -11.09 0.28
C ASP A 139 -11.93 -11.09 -0.61
N LEU A 140 -11.98 -11.93 -1.66
CA LEU A 140 -13.14 -12.06 -2.54
C LEU A 140 -14.33 -12.77 -1.86
N ILE A 141 -14.08 -13.69 -0.93
CA ILE A 141 -15.13 -14.31 -0.11
C ILE A 141 -15.68 -13.29 0.89
N GLY A 142 -14.79 -12.55 1.57
CA GLY A 142 -15.16 -11.52 2.52
C GLY A 142 -15.91 -10.35 1.90
N SER A 143 -15.62 -10.01 0.64
CA SER A 143 -16.35 -8.99 -0.12
C SER A 143 -17.65 -9.48 -0.77
N GLY A 144 -17.97 -10.78 -0.65
CA GLY A 144 -19.17 -11.38 -1.23
C GLY A 144 -19.12 -11.64 -2.74
N GLN A 145 -17.98 -11.38 -3.40
CA GLN A 145 -17.81 -11.62 -4.83
C GLN A 145 -17.66 -13.12 -5.16
N ILE A 146 -17.21 -13.92 -4.20
CA ILE A 146 -17.15 -15.39 -4.26
C ILE A 146 -17.93 -15.97 -3.08
N LYS A 147 -18.79 -16.94 -3.37
CA LYS A 147 -19.47 -17.76 -2.37
C LYS A 147 -18.82 -19.13 -2.28
N THR A 148 -18.81 -19.71 -1.08
CA THR A 148 -18.38 -21.09 -0.87
C THR A 148 -19.59 -22.00 -0.72
N VAL A 149 -19.56 -23.16 -1.38
CA VAL A 149 -20.64 -24.15 -1.34
C VAL A 149 -20.04 -25.50 -0.97
N GLN A 150 -20.58 -26.14 0.08
CA GLN A 150 -20.17 -27.48 0.47
C GLN A 150 -20.72 -28.50 -0.52
N THR A 151 -19.86 -29.41 -0.98
CA THR A 151 -20.23 -30.55 -1.82
C THR A 151 -19.64 -31.83 -1.26
N ALA A 152 -20.02 -32.98 -1.84
CA ALA A 152 -19.49 -34.28 -1.46
C ALA A 152 -17.96 -34.41 -1.66
N THR A 153 -17.39 -33.65 -2.59
CA THR A 153 -15.95 -33.67 -2.93
C THR A 153 -15.16 -32.52 -2.30
N GLY A 154 -15.81 -31.66 -1.51
CA GLY A 154 -15.19 -30.54 -0.81
C GLY A 154 -15.89 -29.20 -1.07
N LEU A 155 -15.22 -28.11 -0.70
CA LEU A 155 -15.73 -26.75 -0.88
C LEU A 155 -15.53 -26.27 -2.31
N LEU A 156 -16.61 -25.81 -2.94
CA LEU A 156 -16.58 -25.10 -4.21
C LEU A 156 -16.55 -23.59 -3.95
N ALA A 157 -15.68 -22.88 -4.66
CA ALA A 157 -15.72 -21.44 -4.81
C ALA A 157 -16.51 -21.10 -6.09
N ARG A 158 -17.57 -20.31 -5.97
CA ARG A 158 -18.45 -19.89 -7.06
C ARG A 158 -18.54 -18.37 -7.11
N VAL A 159 -18.49 -17.78 -8.31
CA VAL A 159 -18.73 -16.34 -8.48
C VAL A 159 -20.17 -15.99 -8.07
N SER A 160 -20.33 -14.97 -7.22
CA SER A 160 -21.67 -14.49 -6.85
C SER A 160 -22.35 -13.84 -8.05
N THR A 161 -23.64 -14.11 -8.22
CA THR A 161 -24.49 -13.53 -9.29
C THR A 161 -25.59 -12.63 -8.74
N ASP A 162 -25.47 -12.24 -7.47
CA ASP A 162 -26.38 -11.31 -6.80
C ASP A 162 -26.19 -9.87 -7.30
#